data_AF-A0A970QNA6-F1
#
_entry.id   AF-A0A970QNA6-F1
#
_cell.length_a   1.000
_cell.length_b   1.000
_cell.length_c   1.000
_cell.angle_alpha   90.00
_cell.angle_beta   90.00
_cell.angle_gamma   90.00
#
_symmetry.space_group_name_H-M   'P 1'
#
loop_
_entity.id
_entity.type
_entity.pdbx_description
1 polymer ?
#
loop_
_entity_poly.entity_id
_entity_poly.type
_entity_poly.pdbx_seq_one_letter_code
_entity_poly.pdbx_strand_id
1 'polypeptide(L)'
;MGWKYNVSDFEIKDFGKNKAYFETLADNLYDIFQGEYDGDDTLSQLVFFDAGDGWRVKYWYEDSSRDCEKTIEQTSEEAECLRYVLQSFSEAYITGELFSIHVHLNRVTFFGYTPYSVVYSRNGKKPEFLISLEEKSEIYCQRLARRWYQCVYKNRG
;
A
#
# COMPACT_ATOMS: atom_id res chain seq x y z
N MET A 1 -7.26 2.48 28.54
CA MET A 1 -8.47 1.87 27.93
C MET A 1 -8.02 1.25 26.62
N GLY A 2 -7.80 -0.06 26.57
CA GLY A 2 -7.28 -0.73 25.38
C GLY A 2 -8.40 -0.91 24.36
N TRP A 3 -8.28 -0.25 23.20
CA TRP A 3 -9.17 -0.46 22.08
C TRP A 3 -8.95 -1.87 21.53
N LYS A 4 -9.92 -2.77 21.75
CA LYS A 4 -9.94 -4.08 21.09
C LYS A 4 -10.65 -3.94 19.75
N TYR A 5 -9.89 -3.69 18.68
CA TYR A 5 -10.42 -3.82 17.34
C TYR A 5 -10.59 -5.32 17.01
N ASN A 6 -11.76 -5.72 16.50
CA ASN A 6 -11.95 -7.08 15.98
C ASN A 6 -11.33 -7.15 14.58
N VAL A 7 -10.73 -8.28 14.21
CA VAL A 7 -10.15 -8.48 12.86
C VAL A 7 -11.20 -8.28 11.75
N SER A 8 -12.47 -8.60 12.04
CA SER A 8 -13.63 -8.34 11.16
C SER A 8 -13.85 -6.86 10.85
N ASP A 9 -13.32 -5.95 11.68
CA ASP A 9 -13.47 -4.52 11.48
C ASP A 9 -12.54 -4.01 10.36
N PHE A 10 -11.59 -4.84 9.91
CA PHE A 10 -10.57 -4.55 8.89
C PHE A 10 -10.68 -5.46 7.65
N GLU A 11 -11.90 -5.69 7.18
CA GLU A 11 -12.13 -6.41 5.92
C GLU A 11 -12.19 -5.43 4.74
N ILE A 12 -11.50 -5.78 3.64
CA ILE A 12 -11.63 -5.03 2.38
C ILE A 12 -13.03 -5.26 1.80
N LYS A 13 -13.80 -4.18 1.62
CA LYS A 13 -15.15 -4.30 1.06
C LYS A 13 -15.08 -4.47 -0.45
N ASP A 14 -15.93 -5.35 -0.97
CA ASP A 14 -16.14 -5.52 -2.40
C ASP A 14 -14.86 -5.71 -3.24
N PHE A 15 -13.79 -6.26 -2.65
CA PHE A 15 -12.50 -6.39 -3.34
C PHE A 15 -12.62 -7.11 -4.68
N GLY A 16 -13.44 -8.16 -4.79
CA GLY A 16 -13.66 -8.84 -6.06
C GLY A 16 -14.22 -7.94 -7.17
N LYS A 17 -15.08 -6.97 -6.83
CA LYS A 17 -15.62 -5.99 -7.79
C LYS A 17 -14.62 -4.88 -8.10
N ASN A 18 -13.85 -4.45 -7.10
CA ASN A 18 -12.94 -3.32 -7.22
C ASN A 18 -11.50 -3.72 -7.56
N LYS A 19 -11.21 -5.02 -7.68
CA LYS A 19 -9.87 -5.57 -7.94
C LYS A 19 -9.21 -4.96 -9.18
N ALA A 20 -9.97 -4.69 -10.23
CA ALA A 20 -9.43 -4.07 -11.44
C ALA A 20 -8.83 -2.68 -11.15
N TYR A 21 -9.49 -1.85 -10.33
CA TYR A 21 -8.97 -0.54 -9.94
C TYR A 21 -7.70 -0.65 -9.09
N PHE A 22 -7.65 -1.64 -8.18
CA PHE A 22 -6.43 -1.95 -7.44
C PHE A 22 -5.28 -2.39 -8.37
N GLU A 23 -5.57 -3.22 -9.37
CA GLU A 23 -4.58 -3.70 -10.34
C GLU A 23 -4.05 -2.59 -11.23
N THR A 24 -4.94 -1.80 -11.85
CA THR A 24 -4.55 -0.66 -12.68
C THR A 24 -3.68 0.32 -11.90
N LEU A 25 -4.09 0.69 -10.69
CA LEU A 25 -3.31 1.63 -9.88
C LEU A 25 -1.97 1.02 -9.43
N ALA A 26 -1.94 -0.28 -9.11
CA ALA A 26 -0.69 -0.96 -8.76
C ALA A 26 0.28 -1.05 -9.94
N ASP A 27 -0.22 -1.30 -11.15
CA ASP A 27 0.61 -1.41 -12.34
C ASP A 27 1.13 -0.02 -12.77
N ASN A 28 0.28 1.00 -12.83
CA ASN A 28 0.70 2.36 -13.19
C ASN A 28 1.78 2.91 -12.24
N LEU A 29 1.57 2.78 -10.92
CA LEU A 29 2.56 3.25 -9.93
C LEU A 29 3.83 2.38 -9.92
N TYR A 30 3.72 1.11 -10.30
CA TYR A 30 4.89 0.25 -10.47
C TYR A 30 5.70 0.63 -11.70
N ASP A 31 5.07 1.02 -12.81
CA ASP A 31 5.79 1.48 -14.00
C ASP A 31 6.60 2.74 -13.71
N ILE A 32 6.06 3.65 -12.88
CA ILE A 32 6.80 4.81 -12.37
C ILE A 32 8.00 4.36 -11.53
N PHE A 33 7.79 3.44 -10.58
CA PHE A 33 8.88 2.87 -9.77
C PHE A 33 9.96 2.22 -10.66
N GLN A 34 9.56 1.43 -11.66
CA GLN A 34 10.50 0.73 -12.53
C GLN A 34 11.32 1.71 -13.38
N GLY A 35 10.70 2.78 -13.88
CA GLY A 35 11.42 3.82 -14.61
C GLY A 35 12.49 4.51 -13.77
N GLU A 36 12.20 4.80 -12.50
CA GLU A 36 13.17 5.39 -11.57
C GLU A 36 14.23 4.35 -11.13
N TYR A 37 13.82 3.10 -10.88
CA TYR A 37 14.71 1.99 -10.51
C TYR A 37 15.69 1.60 -11.63
N ASP A 38 15.26 1.61 -12.89
CA ASP A 38 16.12 1.33 -14.04
C ASP A 38 17.18 2.45 -14.24
N GLY A 39 16.90 3.66 -13.72
CA GLY A 39 17.85 4.76 -13.67
C GLY A 39 18.79 4.72 -12.47
N ASP A 40 18.40 4.05 -11.38
CA ASP A 40 19.16 3.89 -10.14
C ASP A 40 18.71 2.64 -9.37
N ASP A 41 19.52 1.57 -9.44
CA ASP A 41 19.21 0.25 -8.86
C ASP A 41 19.24 0.22 -7.33
N THR A 42 19.68 1.31 -6.71
CA THR A 42 19.67 1.51 -5.25
C THR A 42 18.33 2.07 -4.74
N LEU A 43 17.39 2.42 -5.62
CA LEU A 43 16.05 2.82 -5.22
C LEU A 43 15.33 1.63 -4.56
N SER A 44 15.02 1.76 -3.28
CA SER A 44 14.43 0.69 -2.47
C SER A 44 12.90 0.77 -2.41
N GLN A 45 12.35 1.98 -2.51
CA GLN A 45 10.93 2.24 -2.33
C GLN A 45 10.50 3.61 -2.87
N LEU A 46 9.28 3.65 -3.44
CA LEU A 46 8.50 4.88 -3.60
C LEU A 46 7.28 4.86 -2.68
N VAL A 47 6.94 6.01 -2.10
CA VAL A 47 5.72 6.20 -1.30
C VAL A 47 4.88 7.32 -1.89
N PHE A 48 3.69 6.98 -2.35
CA PHE A 48 2.75 7.89 -2.99
C PHE A 48 1.69 8.34 -1.99
N PHE A 49 1.49 9.66 -1.91
CA PHE A 49 0.42 10.32 -1.19
C PHE A 49 -0.43 11.13 -2.18
N ASP A 50 -1.74 11.04 -2.05
CA ASP A 50 -2.65 11.89 -2.82
C ASP A 50 -2.49 13.35 -2.40
N ALA A 51 -2.23 14.23 -3.37
CA ALA A 51 -2.17 15.68 -3.17
C ALA A 51 -3.37 16.42 -3.80
N GLY A 52 -4.34 15.67 -4.37
CA GLY A 52 -5.55 16.21 -4.99
C GLY A 52 -5.42 16.51 -6.49
N ASP A 53 -4.32 17.15 -6.90
CA ASP A 53 -3.99 17.41 -8.32
C ASP A 53 -2.78 16.61 -8.83
N GLY A 54 -2.22 15.75 -7.98
CA GLY A 54 -1.05 14.94 -8.29
C GLY A 54 -0.69 13.99 -7.16
N TRP A 55 0.44 13.31 -7.33
CA TRP A 55 1.06 12.51 -6.29
C TRP A 55 2.20 13.28 -5.64
N ARG A 56 2.18 13.41 -4.32
CA ARG A 56 3.40 13.68 -3.54
C ARG A 56 4.12 12.35 -3.35
N VAL A 57 5.33 12.23 -3.89
CA VAL A 57 6.09 10.98 -3.93
C VAL A 57 7.38 11.12 -3.15
N LYS A 58 7.57 10.26 -2.15
CA LYS A 58 8.84 10.12 -1.42
C LYS A 58 9.66 8.98 -1.98
N TYR A 59 10.94 9.23 -2.19
CA TYR A 59 11.93 8.31 -2.73
C TYR A 59 12.84 7.86 -1.60
N TRP A 60 13.07 6.55 -1.49
CA TRP A 60 13.95 5.95 -0.50
C TRP A 60 15.00 5.10 -1.18
N TYR A 61 16.27 5.35 -0.86
CA TYR A 61 17.40 4.60 -1.42
C TYR A 61 18.04 3.72 -0.33
N GLU A 62 18.75 2.66 -0.72
CA GLU A 62 19.43 1.78 0.23
C GLU A 62 20.47 2.53 1.08
N ASP A 63 21.08 3.58 0.53
CA ASP A 63 21.87 4.57 1.25
C ASP A 63 20.99 5.79 1.61
N SER A 64 20.35 5.74 2.77
CA SER A 64 19.37 6.73 3.28
C SER A 64 19.78 8.22 3.28
N SER A 65 20.97 8.57 2.77
CA SER A 65 21.43 9.94 2.54
C SER A 65 20.81 10.63 1.31
N ARG A 66 20.11 9.90 0.43
CA ARG A 66 19.57 10.43 -0.84
C ARG A 66 18.05 10.58 -0.89
N ASP A 67 17.39 10.35 0.24
CA ASP A 67 15.92 10.42 0.32
C ASP A 67 15.43 11.81 -0.11
N CYS A 68 14.44 11.83 -1.01
CA CYS A 68 13.89 13.07 -1.55
C CYS A 68 12.38 12.97 -1.78
N GLU A 69 11.76 14.12 -2.04
CA GLU A 69 10.33 14.24 -2.31
C GLU A 69 10.12 15.01 -3.62
N LYS A 70 9.17 14.54 -4.44
CA LYS A 70 8.77 15.19 -5.68
C LYS A 70 7.25 15.19 -5.79
N THR A 71 6.69 16.12 -6.54
CA THR A 71 5.31 16.06 -7.02
C THR A 71 5.30 15.60 -8.46
N ILE A 72 4.47 14.61 -8.79
CA ILE A 72 4.22 14.18 -10.16
C ILE A 72 2.74 14.30 -10.47
N GLU A 73 2.40 14.49 -11.75
CA GLU A 73 1.01 14.55 -12.18
C GLU A 73 0.32 13.20 -11.96
N GLN A 74 -0.94 13.25 -11.53
CA GLN A 74 -1.82 12.09 -11.45
C GLN A 74 -2.67 12.05 -12.72
N THR A 75 -2.73 10.89 -13.38
CA THR A 75 -3.61 10.75 -14.55
C THR A 75 -5.08 10.68 -14.13
N SER A 76 -6.00 10.99 -15.05
CA SER A 76 -7.44 10.87 -14.76
C SER A 76 -7.86 9.45 -14.41
N GLU A 77 -7.21 8.43 -15.01
CA GLU A 77 -7.45 7.03 -14.69
C GLU A 77 -6.97 6.67 -13.28
N GLU A 78 -5.80 7.15 -12.87
CA GLU A 78 -5.28 6.95 -11.51
C GLU A 78 -6.18 7.60 -10.47
N ALA A 79 -6.66 8.83 -10.73
CA ALA A 79 -7.58 9.54 -9.85
C ALA A 79 -8.91 8.77 -9.68
N GLU A 80 -9.45 8.22 -10.78
CA GLU A 80 -10.65 7.39 -10.73
C GLU A 80 -10.40 6.08 -9.95
N CYS A 81 -9.31 5.37 -10.25
CA CYS A 81 -8.96 4.14 -9.56
C CYS A 81 -8.76 4.38 -8.06
N LEU A 82 -8.06 5.45 -7.69
CA LEU A 82 -7.84 5.85 -6.30
C LEU A 82 -9.17 6.04 -5.58
N ARG A 83 -10.14 6.73 -6.19
CA ARG A 83 -11.47 6.91 -5.59
C ARG A 83 -12.15 5.58 -5.26
N TYR A 84 -12.12 4.59 -6.16
CA TYR A 84 -12.70 3.26 -5.90
C TYR A 84 -11.90 2.44 -4.89
N VAL A 85 -10.57 2.55 -4.92
CA VAL A 85 -9.68 1.95 -3.92
C VAL A 85 -10.04 2.48 -2.54
N LEU A 86 -10.09 3.80 -2.36
CA LEU A 86 -10.46 4.44 -1.11
C LEU A 86 -11.87 4.01 -0.64
N GLN A 87 -12.86 3.95 -1.53
CA GLN A 87 -14.20 3.45 -1.19
C GLN A 87 -14.22 1.99 -0.71
N SER A 88 -13.22 1.18 -1.10
CA SER A 88 -13.11 -0.22 -0.70
C SER A 88 -12.57 -0.38 0.73
N PHE A 89 -11.75 0.56 1.18
CA PHE A 89 -11.34 0.65 2.57
C PHE A 89 -12.53 1.14 3.41
N SER A 90 -12.80 0.52 4.56
CA SER A 90 -13.96 0.86 5.37
C SER A 90 -13.92 2.32 5.85
N GLU A 91 -15.05 3.04 5.70
CA GLU A 91 -15.22 4.47 6.02
C GLU A 91 -14.72 4.87 7.42
N ALA A 92 -14.68 3.94 8.37
CA ALA A 92 -14.17 4.17 9.73
C ALA A 92 -12.65 4.45 9.80
N TYR A 93 -11.91 4.24 8.70
CA TYR A 93 -10.45 4.23 8.72
C TYR A 93 -9.78 5.11 7.65
N ILE A 94 -10.55 5.97 6.97
CA ILE A 94 -9.98 6.94 6.02
C ILE A 94 -10.31 8.35 6.50
N THR A 95 -9.40 8.93 7.27
CA THR A 95 -9.42 10.35 7.60
C THR A 95 -8.08 10.97 7.22
N GLY A 96 -8.07 11.89 6.24
CA GLY A 96 -6.88 12.66 5.86
C GLY A 96 -5.67 11.86 5.34
N GLU A 97 -4.46 12.39 5.57
CA GLU A 97 -3.12 11.93 5.10
C GLU A 97 -2.71 10.49 5.50
N LEU A 98 -3.64 9.65 5.96
CA LEU A 98 -3.37 8.31 6.47
C LEU A 98 -3.24 7.26 5.36
N PHE A 99 -3.82 7.53 4.17
CA PHE A 99 -3.67 6.64 3.03
C PHE A 99 -2.34 6.86 2.29
N SER A 100 -1.62 5.79 2.01
CA SER A 100 -0.42 5.84 1.18
C SER A 100 -0.23 4.55 0.39
N ILE A 101 0.41 4.65 -0.78
CA ILE A 101 0.74 3.48 -1.60
C ILE A 101 2.26 3.33 -1.63
N HIS A 102 2.75 2.18 -1.20
CA HIS A 102 4.16 1.88 -1.08
C HIS A 102 4.53 0.90 -2.18
N VAL A 103 5.45 1.29 -3.04
CA VAL A 103 5.91 0.47 -4.16
C VAL A 103 7.35 0.06 -3.91
N HIS A 104 7.60 -1.24 -4.02
CA HIS A 104 8.93 -1.85 -4.00
C HIS A 104 9.05 -2.80 -5.19
N LEU A 105 10.27 -3.25 -5.48
CA LEU A 105 10.56 -4.15 -6.61
C LEU A 105 9.63 -5.38 -6.70
N ASN A 106 9.25 -5.95 -5.56
CA ASN A 106 8.45 -7.18 -5.53
C ASN A 106 7.00 -6.99 -5.06
N ARG A 107 6.56 -5.77 -4.73
CA ARG A 107 5.24 -5.54 -4.15
C ARG A 107 4.72 -4.12 -4.32
N VAL A 108 3.39 -4.00 -4.30
CA VAL A 108 2.67 -2.75 -4.08
C VAL A 108 1.78 -2.91 -2.86
N THR A 109 1.85 -1.98 -1.91
CA THR A 109 1.07 -2.02 -0.67
C THR A 109 0.22 -0.77 -0.56
N PHE A 110 -1.09 -0.97 -0.47
CA PHE A 110 -2.09 0.07 -0.19
C PHE A 110 -2.31 0.11 1.33
N PHE A 111 -1.87 1.18 1.98
CA PHE A 111 -2.09 1.42 3.40
C PHE A 111 -3.31 2.29 3.60
N GLY A 112 -4.29 1.82 4.38
CA GLY A 112 -5.46 2.61 4.78
C GLY A 112 -5.22 3.35 6.09
N TYR A 113 -5.28 2.61 7.21
CA TYR A 113 -4.98 3.09 8.56
C TYR A 113 -4.15 2.04 9.26
N THR A 114 -3.06 2.39 9.94
CA THR A 114 -2.34 1.41 10.77
C THR A 114 -3.31 0.84 11.80
N PRO A 115 -3.71 -0.44 11.69
CA PRO A 115 -2.86 -1.53 11.23
C PRO A 115 -3.32 -2.31 9.97
N TYR A 116 -3.86 -1.69 8.93
CA TYR A 116 -4.54 -2.36 7.84
C TYR A 116 -3.99 -2.01 6.46
N SER A 117 -3.71 -3.05 5.66
CA SER A 117 -3.20 -2.89 4.29
C SER A 117 -3.71 -3.97 3.34
N VAL A 118 -3.73 -3.62 2.04
CA VAL A 118 -3.92 -4.55 0.93
C VAL A 118 -2.62 -4.61 0.14
N VAL A 119 -2.11 -5.81 -0.11
CA VAL A 119 -0.79 -6.04 -0.72
C VAL A 119 -0.94 -6.83 -2.02
N TYR A 120 -0.38 -6.29 -3.09
CA TYR A 120 -0.11 -7.00 -4.33
C TYR A 120 1.32 -7.53 -4.34
N SER A 121 1.48 -8.85 -4.46
CA SER A 121 2.77 -9.52 -4.55
C SER A 121 3.12 -9.86 -6.00
N ARG A 122 4.06 -9.11 -6.59
CA ARG A 122 4.43 -9.26 -8.01
C ARG A 122 5.15 -10.58 -8.27
N ASN A 123 6.02 -11.00 -7.34
CA ASN A 123 6.71 -12.30 -7.41
C ASN A 123 5.83 -13.49 -6.99
N GLY A 124 4.60 -13.23 -6.53
CA GLY A 124 3.63 -14.24 -6.10
C GLY A 124 3.92 -14.88 -4.74
N LYS A 125 5.03 -14.54 -4.09
CA LYS A 125 5.33 -14.99 -2.73
C LYS A 125 4.42 -14.28 -1.74
N LYS A 126 4.06 -14.96 -0.64
CA LYS A 126 3.39 -14.30 0.48
C LYS A 126 4.34 -13.22 1.04
N PRO A 127 3.88 -11.98 1.29
CA PRO A 127 4.73 -10.92 1.85
C PRO A 127 5.43 -11.32 3.16
N GLU A 128 6.76 -11.13 3.24
CA GLU A 128 7.62 -11.64 4.35
C GLU A 128 7.67 -10.72 5.58
N PHE A 129 7.58 -9.40 5.40
CA PHE A 129 7.72 -8.32 6.40
C PHE A 129 6.53 -8.20 7.37
N LEU A 130 5.72 -9.25 7.47
CA LEU A 130 4.66 -9.39 8.47
C LEU A 130 5.06 -10.37 9.58
N ILE A 131 6.36 -10.65 9.71
CA ILE A 131 6.96 -11.34 10.85
C ILE A 131 8.16 -10.48 11.27
N SER A 132 7.97 -9.54 12.19
CA SER A 132 9.10 -8.91 12.89
C SER A 132 9.81 -10.00 13.70
N LEU A 133 11.13 -10.13 13.51
CA LEU A 133 11.97 -11.07 14.25
C LEU A 133 12.16 -10.68 15.73
N GLU A 134 11.67 -9.52 16.17
CA GLU A 134 11.85 -9.07 17.55
C GLU A 134 10.58 -9.03 18.39
N GLU A 135 9.39 -9.18 17.81
CA GLU A 135 8.16 -9.31 18.62
C GLU A 135 7.18 -10.31 18.03
N LYS A 136 6.79 -11.28 18.86
CA LYS A 136 5.67 -12.22 18.68
C LYS A 136 4.32 -11.46 18.64
N SER A 137 4.13 -10.64 17.62
CA SER A 137 2.95 -9.80 17.39
C SER A 137 2.26 -10.31 16.11
N GLU A 138 1.15 -11.02 16.30
CA GLU A 138 0.42 -11.79 15.30
C GLU A 138 -0.17 -10.89 14.20
N ILE A 139 0.53 -10.73 13.08
CA ILE A 139 -0.06 -10.11 11.89
C ILE A 139 -0.95 -11.13 11.20
N TYR A 140 -2.24 -10.80 11.08
CA TYR A 140 -3.18 -11.61 10.31
C TYR A 140 -3.04 -11.27 8.83
N CYS A 141 -2.62 -12.24 8.02
CA CYS A 141 -2.48 -12.09 6.57
C CYS A 141 -3.33 -13.14 5.86
N GLN A 142 -4.34 -12.66 5.13
CA GLN A 142 -5.30 -13.48 4.40
C GLN A 142 -5.18 -13.24 2.90
N ARG A 143 -5.19 -14.31 2.11
CA ARG A 143 -5.22 -14.20 0.64
C ARG A 143 -6.62 -13.77 0.19
N LEU A 144 -6.69 -12.72 -0.62
CA LEU A 144 -7.92 -12.23 -1.25
C LEU A 144 -8.12 -12.84 -2.64
N ALA A 145 -7.05 -12.88 -3.44
CA ALA A 145 -7.01 -13.44 -4.78
C ALA A 145 -5.59 -13.93 -5.12
N ARG A 146 -5.37 -14.45 -6.33
CA ARG A 146 -4.00 -14.76 -6.79
C ARG A 146 -3.15 -13.49 -6.70
N ARG A 147 -2.03 -13.57 -5.95
CA ARG A 147 -1.10 -12.46 -5.67
C ARG A 147 -1.62 -11.33 -4.76
N TRP A 148 -2.86 -11.38 -4.29
CA TRP A 148 -3.46 -10.33 -3.48
C TRP A 148 -3.72 -10.79 -2.05
N TYR A 149 -3.35 -9.96 -1.08
CA TYR A 149 -3.45 -10.26 0.35
C TYR A 149 -4.01 -9.05 1.11
N GLN A 150 -4.82 -9.30 2.14
CA GLN A 150 -5.11 -8.30 3.18
C GLN A 150 -4.31 -8.61 4.43
N CYS A 151 -3.82 -7.57 5.10
CA CYS A 151 -2.95 -7.70 6.25
C CYS A 151 -3.42 -6.75 7.37
N VAL A 152 -3.56 -7.30 8.58
CA VAL A 152 -3.99 -6.57 9.78
C VAL A 152 -2.94 -6.77 10.89
N TYR A 153 -2.27 -5.71 11.34
CA TYR A 153 -1.43 -5.75 12.54
C TYR A 153 -2.32 -5.76 13.79
N LYS A 154 -2.06 -6.70 14.70
CA LYS A 154 -2.75 -6.73 15.99
C LYS A 154 -1.93 -5.91 16.99
N ASN A 155 -2.43 -4.74 17.39
CA ASN A 155 -1.83 -4.04 18.53
C ASN A 155 -2.03 -4.88 19.80
N ARG A 156 -0.95 -5.11 20.56
CA ARG A 156 -1.07 -5.60 21.93
C ARG A 156 -1.72 -4.49 22.75
N GLY A 157 -2.88 -4.78 23.31
CA GLY A 157 -3.50 -3.94 24.34
C GLY A 157 -2.72 -3.96 25.64
#